data_AF-A0A1B6IFP4-F1
#
_entry.id   AF-A0A1B6IFP4-F1
#
_cell.length_a   1.000
_cell.length_b   1.000
_cell.length_c   1.000
_cell.angle_alpha   90.00
_cell.angle_beta   90.00
_cell.angle_gamma   90.00
#
_symmetry.space_group_name_H-M   'P 1'
#
loop_
_entity.id
_entity.type
_entity.pdbx_description
1 polymer ?
#
loop_
_entity_poly.entity_id
_entity_poly.type
_entity_poly.pdbx_seq_one_letter_code
_entity_poly.pdbx_strand_id
1 'polypeptide(L)'
;RPLSSFILYGNYLRETDPKIKELSIKEQATVIGQRWKEAGEKMRETFNKKAAELKEEYARRRDEYEQTDEYKEFQKMIKEGGGAKEKRKRGPVKISGYRLFVSENKEPQSGDENDEELAGKNHMARCGVKWSRLSQEARDEYNERAAKMNTSSIAPTDDYSK
;
A
#
# COMPACT_ATOMS: atom_id res chain seq x y z
N ARG A 1 -18.00 7.79 4.90
CA ARG A 1 -16.93 8.81 4.81
C ARG A 1 -17.47 9.98 4.00
N PRO A 2 -17.37 11.23 4.48
CA PRO A 2 -17.86 12.40 3.76
C PRO A 2 -17.00 12.67 2.52
N LEU A 3 -17.56 13.38 1.54
CA LEU A 3 -16.85 13.75 0.32
C LEU A 3 -15.82 14.85 0.62
N SER A 4 -14.63 14.75 0.02
CA SER A 4 -13.60 15.79 0.17
C SER A 4 -13.92 16.99 -0.72
N SER A 5 -13.31 18.14 -0.41
CA SER A 5 -13.48 19.38 -1.18
C SER A 5 -13.16 19.22 -2.66
N PHE A 6 -12.12 18.45 -2.99
CA PHE A 6 -11.78 18.11 -4.37
C PHE A 6 -12.90 17.33 -5.08
N ILE A 7 -13.50 16.33 -4.40
CA ILE A 7 -14.57 15.53 -5.00
C ILE A 7 -15.85 16.36 -5.15
N LEU A 8 -16.18 17.22 -4.20
CA LEU A 8 -17.29 18.16 -4.31
C LEU A 8 -17.10 19.12 -5.50
N TYR A 9 -15.89 19.65 -5.69
CA TYR A 9 -15.56 20.46 -6.86
C TYR A 9 -15.67 19.66 -8.17
N GLY A 10 -15.20 18.41 -8.17
CA GLY A 10 -15.32 17.52 -9.32
C GLY A 10 -16.79 17.25 -9.69
N ASN A 11 -17.65 16.99 -8.71
CA ASN A 11 -19.08 16.80 -8.93
C ASN A 11 -19.74 18.07 -9.48
N TYR A 12 -19.43 19.22 -8.87
CA TYR A 12 -19.88 20.53 -9.37
C TYR A 12 -19.50 20.73 -10.83
N LEU A 13 -18.24 20.48 -11.21
CA LEU A 13 -17.79 20.61 -12.59
C LEU A 13 -18.49 19.65 -13.55
N ARG A 14 -18.74 18.39 -13.14
CA ARG A 14 -19.47 17.41 -13.96
C ARG A 14 -20.94 17.81 -14.20
N GLU A 15 -21.52 18.55 -13.27
CA GLU A 15 -22.90 19.05 -13.36
C GLU A 15 -22.99 20.37 -14.15
N THR A 16 -22.05 21.30 -13.92
CA THR A 16 -22.13 22.66 -14.48
C THR A 16 -21.44 22.83 -15.83
N ASP A 17 -20.43 22.01 -16.15
CA ASP A 17 -19.69 22.13 -17.42
C ASP A 17 -20.10 21.01 -18.40
N PRO A 18 -20.88 21.34 -19.45
CA PRO A 18 -21.28 20.37 -20.47
C PRO A 18 -20.09 19.67 -21.14
N LYS A 19 -18.96 20.37 -21.29
CA LYS A 19 -17.76 19.81 -21.91
C LYS A 19 -17.17 18.69 -21.06
N ILE A 20 -17.24 18.81 -19.73
CA ILE A 20 -16.78 17.74 -18.84
C ILE A 20 -17.78 16.59 -18.88
N LYS A 21 -19.08 16.87 -18.94
CA LYS A 21 -20.13 15.84 -18.96
C LYS A 21 -20.04 14.91 -20.18
N GLU A 22 -19.64 15.44 -21.33
CA GLU A 22 -19.50 14.68 -22.58
C GLU A 22 -18.23 13.83 -22.66
N LEU A 23 -17.20 14.13 -21.85
CA LEU A 23 -15.94 13.39 -21.85
C LEU A 23 -16.07 12.02 -21.18
N SER A 24 -15.15 11.10 -21.45
CA SER A 24 -15.08 9.84 -20.71
C SER A 24 -14.72 10.07 -19.24
N ILE A 25 -15.12 9.17 -18.34
CA ILE A 25 -14.84 9.28 -16.90
C ILE A 25 -13.34 9.50 -16.61
N LYS A 26 -12.47 8.86 -17.41
CA LYS A 26 -11.02 8.99 -17.31
C LYS A 26 -10.55 10.41 -17.66
N GLU A 27 -11.04 10.96 -18.77
CA GLU A 27 -10.70 12.32 -19.21
C GLU A 27 -11.28 13.38 -18.27
N GLN A 28 -12.50 13.17 -17.76
CA GLN A 28 -13.11 14.01 -16.73
C GLN A 28 -12.19 14.13 -15.51
N ALA A 29 -11.67 13.01 -15.01
CA ALA A 29 -10.77 13.02 -13.85
C ALA A 29 -9.50 13.83 -14.11
N THR A 30 -8.90 13.71 -15.29
CA THR A 30 -7.71 14.48 -15.70
C THR A 30 -8.01 15.97 -15.74
N VAL A 31 -9.10 16.38 -16.42
CA VAL A 31 -9.47 17.80 -16.56
C VAL A 31 -9.83 18.42 -15.22
N ILE A 32 -10.61 17.73 -14.38
CA ILE A 32 -10.96 18.20 -13.03
C ILE A 32 -9.71 18.37 -12.17
N GLY A 33 -8.78 17.43 -12.24
CA GLY A 33 -7.50 17.50 -11.53
C GLY A 33 -6.68 18.73 -11.93
N GLN A 34 -6.60 19.02 -13.22
CA GLN A 34 -5.89 20.20 -13.73
C GLN A 34 -6.58 21.49 -13.29
N ARG A 35 -7.90 21.58 -13.46
CA ARG A 35 -8.68 22.76 -13.06
C ARG A 35 -8.64 23.00 -11.57
N TRP A 36 -8.61 21.96 -10.75
CA TRP A 36 -8.44 22.12 -9.31
C TRP A 36 -7.07 22.71 -8.96
N LYS A 37 -6.01 22.30 -9.66
CA LYS A 37 -4.65 22.87 -9.49
C LYS A 37 -4.61 24.35 -9.86
N GLU A 38 -5.31 24.73 -10.92
CA GLU A 38 -5.43 26.12 -11.39
C GLU A 38 -6.47 26.95 -10.62
N ALA A 39 -7.40 26.29 -9.92
CA ALA A 39 -8.42 26.97 -9.14
C ALA A 39 -7.77 27.83 -8.05
N GLY A 40 -8.08 29.13 -8.08
CA GLY A 40 -7.62 30.09 -7.09
C GLY A 40 -8.07 29.73 -5.68
N GLU A 41 -7.35 30.28 -4.70
CA GLU A 41 -7.53 29.99 -3.27
C GLU A 41 -8.97 30.20 -2.80
N LYS A 42 -9.63 31.26 -3.27
CA LYS A 42 -11.04 31.58 -2.95
C LYS A 42 -12.03 30.47 -3.33
N MET A 43 -11.84 29.84 -4.49
CA MET A 43 -12.68 28.71 -4.92
C MET A 43 -12.41 27.50 -4.05
N ARG A 44 -11.14 27.18 -3.79
CA ARG A 44 -10.78 26.06 -2.93
C ARG A 44 -11.31 26.23 -1.51
N GLU A 45 -11.22 27.43 -0.95
CA GLU A 45 -11.74 27.75 0.38
C GLU A 45 -13.25 27.52 0.47
N THR A 46 -14.00 27.91 -0.55
CA THR A 46 -15.46 27.68 -0.62
C THR A 46 -15.79 26.18 -0.56
N PHE A 47 -15.09 25.35 -1.33
CA PHE A 47 -15.30 23.90 -1.30
C PHE A 47 -14.73 23.24 -0.04
N ASN A 48 -13.68 23.79 0.55
CA ASN A 48 -13.14 23.35 1.84
C ASN A 48 -14.13 23.58 2.97
N LYS A 49 -14.80 24.74 3.01
CA LYS A 49 -15.87 25.04 3.98
C LYS A 49 -17.02 24.04 3.85
N LYS A 50 -17.52 23.82 2.63
CA LYS A 50 -18.56 22.79 2.37
C LYS A 50 -18.13 21.39 2.78
N ALA A 51 -16.89 21.01 2.52
CA ALA A 51 -16.37 19.71 2.94
C ALA A 51 -16.24 19.58 4.46
N ALA A 52 -15.92 20.67 5.16
CA ALA A 52 -15.87 20.71 6.62
C ALA A 52 -17.27 20.53 7.22
N GLU A 53 -18.27 21.27 6.73
CA GLU A 53 -19.68 21.15 7.14
C GLU A 53 -20.19 19.71 6.96
N LEU A 54 -19.96 19.11 5.79
CA LEU A 54 -20.35 17.71 5.53
C LEU A 54 -19.62 16.71 6.43
N LYS A 55 -18.39 17.02 6.84
CA LYS A 55 -17.63 16.17 7.76
C LYS A 55 -18.20 16.24 9.17
N GLU A 56 -18.58 17.42 9.64
CA GLU A 56 -19.22 17.62 10.93
C GLU A 56 -20.59 16.94 10.98
N GLU A 57 -21.41 17.12 9.94
CA GLU A 57 -22.71 16.46 9.85
C GLU A 57 -22.56 14.93 9.81
N TYR A 58 -21.59 14.41 9.04
CA TYR A 58 -21.30 12.99 9.02
C TYR A 58 -20.85 12.48 10.39
N ALA A 59 -20.02 13.23 11.11
CA ALA A 59 -19.59 12.86 12.47
C ALA A 59 -20.78 12.75 13.41
N ARG A 60 -21.68 13.75 13.43
CA ARG A 60 -22.90 13.70 14.26
C ARG A 60 -23.78 12.50 13.93
N ARG A 61 -24.09 12.29 12.65
CA ARG A 61 -24.90 11.14 12.20
C ARG A 61 -24.21 9.81 12.48
N ARG A 62 -22.87 9.77 12.47
CA ARG A 62 -22.10 8.58 12.83
C ARG A 62 -22.20 8.30 14.32
N ASP A 63 -22.07 9.31 15.17
CA ASP A 63 -22.18 9.12 16.62
C ASP A 63 -23.57 8.61 17.02
N GLU A 64 -24.62 9.10 16.34
CA GLU A 64 -25.99 8.58 16.49
C GLU A 64 -26.09 7.12 16.00
N TYR A 65 -25.55 6.80 14.83
CA TYR A 65 -25.56 5.45 14.27
C TYR A 65 -24.74 4.46 15.11
N GLU A 66 -23.64 4.89 15.72
CA GLU A 66 -22.79 4.03 16.56
C GLU A 66 -23.48 3.63 17.87
N GLN A 67 -24.49 4.39 18.31
CA GLN A 67 -25.28 4.07 19.48
C GLN A 67 -26.41 3.07 19.19
N THR A 68 -26.77 2.85 17.92
CA THR A 68 -27.86 1.94 17.56
C THR A 68 -27.46 0.48 17.77
N ASP A 69 -28.46 -0.36 18.05
CA ASP A 69 -28.24 -1.79 18.27
C ASP A 69 -27.82 -2.50 16.97
N GLU A 70 -28.25 -1.98 15.82
CA GLU A 70 -27.82 -2.43 14.49
C GLU A 70 -26.29 -2.33 14.32
N TYR A 71 -25.67 -1.25 14.80
CA TYR A 71 -24.23 -1.09 14.72
C TYR A 71 -23.48 -2.04 15.66
N LYS A 72 -24.02 -2.31 16.86
CA LYS A 72 -23.45 -3.26 17.81
C LYS A 72 -23.48 -4.68 17.26
N GLU A 73 -24.59 -5.09 16.66
CA GLU A 73 -24.73 -6.39 15.99
C GLU A 73 -23.82 -6.50 14.76
N PHE A 74 -23.70 -5.44 13.97
CA PHE A 74 -22.74 -5.41 12.86
C PHE A 74 -21.29 -5.54 13.35
N GLN A 75 -20.89 -4.82 14.39
CA GLN A 75 -19.56 -4.94 15.00
C GLN A 75 -19.28 -6.35 15.50
N LYS A 76 -20.28 -6.99 16.12
CA LYS A 76 -20.20 -8.39 16.55
C LYS A 76 -19.99 -9.34 15.37
N MET A 77 -20.77 -9.20 14.29
CA MET A 77 -20.62 -9.96 13.04
C MET A 77 -19.24 -9.79 12.39
N ILE A 78 -18.69 -8.57 12.37
CA ILE A 78 -17.34 -8.31 11.85
C ILE A 78 -16.28 -8.99 12.72
N LYS A 79 -16.42 -8.91 14.06
CA LYS A 79 -15.52 -9.54 15.03
C LYS A 79 -15.56 -11.06 14.97
N GLU A 80 -16.73 -11.64 14.69
CA GLU A 80 -16.95 -13.08 14.48
C GLU A 80 -16.49 -13.57 13.10
N GLY A 81 -15.91 -12.69 12.28
CA GLY A 81 -15.19 -13.06 11.06
C GLY A 81 -15.93 -12.77 9.75
N GLY A 82 -17.15 -12.23 9.79
CA GLY A 82 -17.95 -11.94 8.59
C GLY A 82 -17.42 -10.78 7.72
N GLY A 83 -16.41 -10.03 8.19
CA GLY A 83 -15.91 -8.83 7.52
C GLY A 83 -14.59 -8.96 6.78
N ALA A 84 -13.83 -10.02 7.02
CA ALA A 84 -12.51 -10.18 6.44
C ALA A 84 -12.63 -10.73 5.02
N LYS A 85 -12.57 -9.86 4.01
CA LYS A 85 -12.29 -10.30 2.64
C LYS A 85 -10.98 -11.08 2.67
N GLU A 86 -11.02 -12.35 2.28
CA GLU A 86 -9.84 -13.21 2.23
C GLU A 86 -8.73 -12.48 1.45
N LYS A 87 -7.63 -12.17 2.13
CA LYS A 87 -6.47 -11.56 1.46
C LYS A 87 -6.06 -12.53 0.38
N ARG A 88 -6.13 -12.09 -0.89
CA ARG A 88 -5.66 -12.89 -2.02
C ARG A 88 -4.31 -13.47 -1.65
N LYS A 89 -4.22 -14.80 -1.60
CA LYS A 89 -2.95 -15.50 -1.35
C LYS A 89 -1.97 -14.98 -2.38
N ARG A 90 -0.97 -14.21 -1.94
CA ARG A 90 0.10 -13.76 -2.83
C ARG A 90 0.83 -15.02 -3.27
N GLY A 91 1.00 -15.19 -4.58
CA GLY A 91 1.78 -16.30 -5.10
C GLY A 91 3.19 -16.33 -4.50
N PRO A 92 3.91 -17.46 -4.64
CA PRO A 92 5.26 -17.61 -4.10
C PRO A 92 6.14 -16.44 -4.57
N VAL A 93 6.72 -15.71 -3.61
CA VAL A 93 7.61 -14.58 -3.90
C VAL A 93 9.00 -15.13 -4.20
N LYS A 94 9.53 -14.80 -5.38
CA LYS A 94 10.91 -15.15 -5.75
C LYS A 94 11.91 -14.53 -4.77
N ILE A 95 12.80 -15.33 -4.20
CA ILE A 95 13.87 -14.91 -3.30
C ILE A 95 15.03 -14.38 -4.15
N SER A 96 15.61 -13.24 -3.79
CA SER A 96 16.82 -12.70 -4.45
C SER A 96 18.10 -13.21 -3.77
N GLY A 97 19.25 -13.14 -4.46
CA GLY A 97 20.53 -13.52 -3.87
C GLY A 97 20.84 -12.76 -2.58
N TYR A 98 20.50 -11.47 -2.51
CA TYR A 98 20.61 -10.68 -1.28
C TYR A 98 19.73 -11.21 -0.13
N ARG A 99 18.47 -11.61 -0.40
CA ARG A 99 17.61 -12.18 0.64
C ARG A 99 18.10 -13.55 1.11
N LEU A 100 18.66 -14.34 0.19
CA LEU A 100 19.30 -15.60 0.52
C LEU A 100 20.52 -15.36 1.43
N PHE A 101 21.39 -14.43 1.05
CA PHE A 101 22.54 -14.02 1.84
C PHE A 101 22.17 -13.53 3.24
N VAL A 102 21.15 -12.67 3.35
CA VAL A 102 20.61 -12.21 4.66
C VAL A 102 20.10 -13.38 5.48
N SER A 103 19.43 -14.35 4.85
CA SER A 103 18.88 -15.53 5.54
C SER A 103 19.94 -16.51 6.05
N GLU A 104 21.09 -16.57 5.37
CA GLU A 104 22.23 -17.43 5.74
C GLU A 104 23.14 -16.74 6.76
N ASN A 105 23.26 -15.41 6.70
CA ASN A 105 24.06 -14.61 7.62
C ASN A 105 23.26 -14.16 8.86
N LYS A 106 22.47 -15.04 9.47
CA LYS A 106 21.75 -14.72 10.71
C LYS A 106 22.74 -14.27 11.78
N GLU A 107 22.34 -13.28 12.58
CA GLU A 107 23.25 -12.55 13.47
C GLU A 107 24.22 -13.46 14.24
N PRO A 108 25.51 -13.08 14.36
CA PRO A 108 26.37 -13.72 15.35
C PRO A 108 25.76 -13.45 16.73
N GLN A 109 25.41 -14.54 17.41
CA GLN A 109 25.06 -14.50 18.82
C GLN A 109 26.30 -14.02 19.58
N SER A 110 26.32 -12.72 19.92
CA SER A 110 27.30 -12.03 20.78
C SER A 110 28.79 -12.31 20.49
N GLY A 111 29.52 -11.29 20.02
CA GLY A 111 30.97 -11.24 20.23
C GLY A 111 31.85 -11.12 19.00
N ASP A 112 31.56 -10.18 18.09
CA ASP A 112 32.60 -9.64 17.22
C ASP A 112 32.68 -8.13 17.49
N GLU A 113 33.37 -7.81 18.59
CA GLU A 113 33.42 -6.50 19.26
C GLU A 113 34.34 -5.47 18.55
N ASN A 114 34.76 -5.69 17.30
CA ASN A 114 35.74 -4.82 16.64
C ASN A 114 35.37 -4.35 15.22
N ASP A 115 34.09 -4.23 14.88
CA ASP A 115 33.65 -3.43 13.72
C ASP A 115 32.83 -2.23 14.23
N GLU A 116 33.54 -1.17 14.66
CA GLU A 116 32.98 0.10 15.13
C GLU A 116 32.01 0.71 14.11
N GLU A 117 32.21 0.42 12.81
CA GLU A 117 31.33 0.86 11.72
C GLU A 117 29.98 0.10 11.71
N LEU A 118 29.92 -1.11 12.24
CA LEU A 118 28.72 -1.94 12.32
C LEU A 118 28.08 -1.93 13.72
N ALA A 119 28.72 -1.32 14.71
CA ALA A 119 28.17 -1.12 16.04
C ALA A 119 26.86 -0.29 15.97
N GLY A 120 25.80 -0.78 16.60
CA GLY A 120 24.49 -0.12 16.62
C GLY A 120 23.64 -0.21 15.34
N LYS A 121 24.17 -0.76 14.23
CA LYS A 121 23.38 -1.02 13.01
C LYS A 121 22.50 -2.26 13.18
N ASN A 122 21.25 -2.20 12.72
CA ASN A 122 20.36 -3.38 12.71
C ASN A 122 20.89 -4.48 11.77
N HIS A 123 20.46 -5.73 11.99
CA HIS A 123 20.84 -6.90 11.20
C HIS A 123 20.84 -6.65 9.69
N MET A 124 19.76 -6.07 9.16
CA MET A 124 19.60 -5.78 7.73
C MET A 124 20.66 -4.81 7.21
N ALA A 125 20.98 -3.76 7.97
CA ALA A 125 22.02 -2.79 7.62
C ALA A 125 23.42 -3.42 7.67
N ARG A 126 23.69 -4.29 8.66
CA ARG A 126 24.95 -5.05 8.74
C ARG A 126 25.11 -5.98 7.53
N CYS A 127 24.07 -6.73 7.17
CA CYS A 127 24.06 -7.55 5.97
C CYS A 127 24.18 -6.71 4.69
N GLY A 128 23.62 -5.51 4.65
CA GLY A 128 23.78 -4.57 3.53
C GLY A 128 25.24 -4.18 3.30
N VAL A 129 25.96 -3.79 4.36
CA VAL A 129 27.39 -3.44 4.28
C VAL A 129 28.24 -4.66 3.93
N LYS A 130 27.96 -5.83 4.53
CA LYS A 130 28.67 -7.08 4.19
C LYS A 130 28.44 -7.47 2.73
N TRP A 131 27.20 -7.37 2.24
CA TRP A 131 26.86 -7.61 0.84
C TRP A 131 27.60 -6.67 -0.10
N SER A 132 27.71 -5.37 0.23
CA SER A 132 28.47 -4.41 -0.58
C SER A 132 29.98 -4.61 -0.54
N ARG A 133 30.52 -5.32 0.46
CA ARG A 133 31.94 -5.71 0.55
C ARG A 133 32.26 -7.01 -0.18
N LEU A 134 31.27 -7.85 -0.48
CA LEU A 134 31.48 -9.08 -1.29
C LEU A 134 31.93 -8.76 -2.72
N SER A 135 32.73 -9.65 -3.29
CA SER A 135 33.08 -9.61 -4.72
C SER A 135 31.84 -9.81 -5.60
N GLN A 136 31.94 -9.36 -6.85
CA GLN A 136 30.87 -9.54 -7.83
C GLN A 136 30.57 -11.04 -8.04
N GLU A 137 31.61 -11.87 -8.16
CA GLU A 137 31.52 -13.33 -8.29
C GLU A 137 30.72 -13.96 -7.14
N ALA A 138 31.03 -13.59 -5.89
CA ALA A 138 30.33 -14.14 -4.73
C ALA A 138 28.85 -13.74 -4.72
N ARG A 139 28.51 -12.49 -5.11
CA ARG A 139 27.11 -12.07 -5.24
C ARG A 139 26.38 -12.83 -6.34
N ASP A 140 27.06 -13.13 -7.43
CA ASP A 140 26.51 -13.87 -8.56
C ASP A 140 26.22 -15.32 -8.17
N GLU A 141 27.08 -15.97 -7.37
CA GLU A 141 26.79 -17.29 -6.78
C GLU A 141 25.50 -17.29 -5.95
N TYR A 142 25.29 -16.27 -5.10
CA TYR A 142 24.05 -16.13 -4.33
C TYR A 142 22.84 -15.89 -5.23
N ASN A 143 22.99 -15.13 -6.32
CA ASN A 143 21.92 -14.89 -7.29
C ASN A 143 21.54 -16.16 -8.05
N GLU A 144 22.52 -16.96 -8.47
CA GLU A 144 22.29 -18.24 -9.13
C GLU A 144 21.62 -19.26 -8.19
N ARG A 145 22.08 -19.34 -6.94
CA ARG A 145 21.48 -20.21 -5.94
C ARG A 145 20.04 -19.82 -5.63
N ALA A 146 19.77 -18.52 -5.52
CA ALA A 146 18.41 -18.01 -5.36
C ALA A 146 17.54 -18.30 -6.60
N ALA A 147 18.10 -18.20 -7.82
CA ALA A 147 17.40 -18.58 -9.04
C ALA A 147 17.02 -20.07 -9.05
N LYS A 148 17.94 -20.96 -8.67
CA LYS A 148 17.70 -22.41 -8.54
C LYS A 148 16.61 -22.73 -7.50
N MET A 149 16.60 -22.03 -6.36
CA MET A 149 15.55 -22.17 -5.34
C MET A 149 14.19 -21.70 -5.86
N ASN A 150 14.16 -20.59 -6.60
CA ASN A 150 12.93 -20.10 -7.21
C ASN A 150 12.39 -21.07 -8.27
N THR A 151 13.26 -21.66 -9.10
CA THR A 151 12.83 -22.65 -10.09
C THR A 151 12.38 -23.96 -9.44
N SER A 152 13.07 -24.44 -8.41
CA SER A 152 12.68 -25.66 -7.68
C SER A 152 11.37 -25.49 -6.89
N SER A 153 11.08 -24.26 -6.42
CA SER A 153 9.82 -23.94 -5.74
C SER A 153 8.66 -23.71 -6.71
N ILE A 154 8.93 -23.51 -8.00
CA ILE A 154 7.96 -23.45 -9.09
C ILE A 154 8.05 -24.79 -9.83
N ALA A 155 7.77 -25.91 -9.13
CA ALA A 155 7.54 -27.16 -9.84
C ALA A 155 6.31 -26.97 -10.75
N PRO A 156 6.30 -27.51 -11.98
CA PRO A 156 5.11 -27.49 -12.81
C PRO A 156 4.01 -28.20 -12.02
N THR A 157 2.92 -27.50 -11.75
CA THR A 157 1.66 -28.18 -11.46
C THR A 157 1.28 -28.84 -12.78
N ASP A 158 1.75 -30.08 -12.99
CA ASP A 158 1.28 -30.92 -14.08
C ASP A 158 -0.23 -31.05 -13.92
N ASP A 159 -0.94 -30.24 -14.70
CA ASP A 159 -2.37 -30.32 -14.91
C ASP A 159 -2.61 -31.61 -15.70
N TYR A 160 -3.00 -32.65 -14.98
CA TYR A 160 -3.32 -33.96 -15.52
C TYR A 160 -4.46 -33.82 -16.54
N SER A 161 -4.12 -34.09 -17.80
CA SER A 161 -4.87 -34.88 -18.78
C SER A 161 -6.40 -34.70 -18.81
N LYS A 162 -6.90 -34.11 -19.90
CA LYS A 162 -8.13 -34.56 -20.56
C LYS A 162 -7.95 -34.55 -22.07
#